data_AF-A0A317ICP9-F1
#
_entry.id   AF-A0A317ICP9-F1
#
_cell.length_a   1.000
_cell.length_b   1.000
_cell.length_c   1.000
_cell.angle_alpha   90.00
_cell.angle_beta   90.00
_cell.angle_gamma   90.00
#
_symmetry.space_group_name_H-M   'P 1'
#
loop_
_entity.id
_entity.type
_entity.pdbx_description
1 polymer ?
#
loop_
_entity_poly.entity_id
_entity_poly.type
_entity_poly.pdbx_seq_one_letter_code
_entity_poly.pdbx_strand_id
1 'polypeptide(L)'
;MKQSIIKLFTVCLGVVFAMGCAKEPSFNYPEGTVGSSKIVYFPSVQITGDRLIIMDQGGTYTDPGVEAKLNGQDVQYTTTGTVDPATPGIYDLVYSASSPDGYSASDWRTVVVMSSGTQIETNDFSGTYKRHNPDNGVASTWTKTGRGVYNVDNPGGAAVGAGFVVVAVNYEGDKIAIPHQQAFDPSINGLNTISSNSEQYNKGDAPINYQWALTAGGYGTQLRFFVKQ
;
A
#
# COMPACT_ATOMS: atom_id res chain seq x y z
N MET A 1 44.23 53.67 -20.38
CA MET A 1 43.14 53.01 -19.62
C MET A 1 42.84 51.58 -20.11
N LYS A 2 42.66 51.32 -21.42
CA LYS A 2 42.32 49.97 -21.93
C LYS A 2 43.35 48.86 -21.62
N GLN A 3 44.65 49.16 -21.63
CA GLN A 3 45.70 48.18 -21.31
C GLN A 3 45.79 47.81 -19.82
N SER A 4 45.37 48.69 -18.91
CA SER A 4 45.40 48.44 -17.46
C SER A 4 44.24 47.54 -17.02
N ILE A 5 43.08 47.66 -17.67
CA ILE A 5 41.90 46.81 -17.41
C ILE A 5 42.13 45.37 -17.90
N ILE A 6 42.78 45.18 -19.05
CA ILE A 6 43.13 43.84 -19.57
C ILE A 6 44.12 43.14 -18.64
N LYS A 7 45.15 43.82 -18.14
CA LYS A 7 46.11 43.23 -17.19
C LYS A 7 45.44 42.84 -15.87
N LEU A 8 44.49 43.65 -15.37
CA LEU A 8 43.75 43.34 -14.14
C LEU A 8 42.79 42.15 -14.33
N PHE A 9 42.16 42.02 -15.51
CA PHE A 9 41.28 40.90 -15.84
C PHE A 9 42.05 39.59 -16.05
N THR A 10 43.24 39.64 -16.67
CA THR A 10 44.12 38.47 -16.83
C THR A 10 44.71 38.00 -15.50
N VAL A 11 45.03 38.91 -14.57
CA VAL A 11 45.48 38.55 -13.23
C VAL A 11 44.35 37.91 -12.41
N CYS A 12 43.12 38.46 -12.44
CA CYS A 12 41.98 37.85 -11.76
C CYS A 12 41.61 36.46 -12.33
N LEU A 13 41.66 36.27 -13.65
CA LEU A 13 41.38 34.97 -14.28
C LEU A 13 42.49 33.92 -13.97
N GLY A 14 43.74 34.35 -13.84
CA GLY A 14 44.86 33.49 -13.41
C GLY A 14 44.76 33.05 -11.95
N VAL A 15 44.27 33.92 -11.05
CA VAL A 15 44.02 33.57 -9.64
C VAL A 15 42.87 32.57 -9.50
N VAL A 16 41.81 32.70 -10.32
CA VAL A 16 40.68 31.75 -10.33
C VAL A 16 41.11 30.37 -10.88
N PHE A 17 42.03 30.31 -11.85
CA PHE A 17 42.60 29.05 -12.34
C PHE A 17 43.53 28.37 -11.33
N ALA A 18 44.22 29.14 -10.47
CA ALA A 18 45.05 28.60 -9.39
C ALA A 18 44.24 28.11 -8.18
N MET A 19 42.95 28.48 -8.09
CA MET A 19 41.96 27.91 -7.17
C MET A 19 41.22 26.72 -7.78
N GLY A 20 41.70 26.17 -8.91
CA GLY A 20 41.23 24.88 -9.41
C GLY A 20 41.34 23.85 -8.30
N CYS A 21 40.20 23.23 -7.96
CA CYS A 21 40.03 22.34 -6.82
C CYS A 21 41.24 21.41 -6.64
N ALA A 22 42.11 21.73 -5.68
CA ALA A 22 43.05 20.75 -5.19
C ALA A 22 42.20 19.60 -4.66
N LYS A 23 42.24 18.44 -5.31
CA LYS A 23 41.60 17.23 -4.81
C LYS A 23 42.21 16.98 -3.43
N GLU A 24 41.41 17.14 -2.38
CA GLU A 24 41.84 16.92 -1.00
C GLU A 24 42.54 15.55 -0.91
N PRO A 25 43.83 15.49 -0.56
CA PRO A 25 44.59 14.24 -0.56
C PRO A 25 44.26 13.36 0.64
N SER A 26 43.51 13.87 1.62
CA SER A 26 43.08 13.12 2.80
C SER A 26 41.56 12.95 2.83
N PHE A 27 41.12 11.69 2.83
CA PHE A 27 39.72 11.29 3.03
C PHE A 27 39.38 11.11 4.52
N ASN A 28 40.10 11.79 5.42
CA ASN A 28 39.88 11.72 6.86
C ASN A 28 38.78 12.72 7.24
N TYR A 29 37.52 12.30 7.09
CA TYR A 29 36.35 13.10 7.42
C TYR A 29 35.95 12.92 8.89
N PRO A 30 35.32 13.93 9.51
CA PRO A 30 34.61 13.73 10.78
C PRO A 30 33.68 12.51 10.74
N GLU A 31 33.47 11.87 11.89
CA GLU A 31 32.54 10.76 11.98
C GLU A 31 31.15 11.17 11.46
N GLY A 32 30.60 10.36 10.56
CA GLY A 32 29.29 10.61 9.96
C GLY A 32 29.29 11.59 8.78
N THR A 33 30.45 11.94 8.18
CA THR A 33 30.48 12.78 6.97
C THR A 33 31.37 12.23 5.85
N VAL A 34 31.08 12.64 4.61
CA VAL A 34 31.96 12.48 3.44
C VAL A 34 32.07 13.84 2.76
N GLY A 35 33.25 14.46 2.83
CA GLY A 35 33.41 15.86 2.47
C GLY A 35 32.56 16.77 3.36
N SER A 36 31.79 17.67 2.75
CA SER A 36 30.82 18.54 3.44
C SER A 36 29.45 17.89 3.66
N SER A 37 29.24 16.65 3.19
CA SER A 37 27.95 15.97 3.26
C SER A 37 27.84 15.08 4.49
N LYS A 38 26.69 15.11 5.16
CA LYS A 38 26.36 14.19 6.25
C LYS A 38 25.92 12.83 5.69
N ILE A 39 26.43 11.75 6.28
CA ILE A 39 25.95 10.39 6.03
C ILE A 39 24.61 10.24 6.75
N VAL A 40 23.60 9.78 6.00
CA VAL A 40 22.24 9.56 6.51
C VAL A 40 21.90 8.09 6.34
N TYR A 41 21.31 7.50 7.38
CA TYR A 41 20.78 6.15 7.35
C TYR A 41 19.26 6.17 7.34
N PHE A 42 18.67 5.41 6.43
CA PHE A 42 17.22 5.20 6.35
C PHE A 42 16.86 3.92 7.11
N PRO A 43 15.79 3.92 7.92
CA PRO A 43 15.30 2.71 8.54
C PRO A 43 14.70 1.76 7.47
N SER A 44 14.69 0.47 7.75
CA SER A 44 13.87 -0.52 7.05
C SER A 44 12.91 -1.16 8.03
N VAL A 45 11.66 -1.37 7.62
CA VAL A 45 10.63 -2.07 8.41
C VAL A 45 10.05 -3.16 7.52
N GLN A 46 10.02 -4.39 8.02
CA GLN A 46 9.51 -5.55 7.30
C GLN A 46 8.67 -6.42 8.23
N ILE A 47 7.40 -6.65 7.87
CA ILE A 47 6.56 -7.60 8.60
C ILE A 47 7.03 -9.04 8.37
N THR A 48 6.86 -9.89 9.38
CA THR A 48 7.03 -11.35 9.26
C THR A 48 5.67 -12.02 9.05
N GLY A 49 5.57 -13.09 8.27
CA GLY A 49 4.29 -13.78 8.05
C GLY A 49 3.31 -13.02 7.16
N ASP A 50 2.04 -13.44 7.18
CA ASP A 50 1.05 -13.02 6.18
C ASP A 50 0.63 -11.57 6.33
N ARG A 51 0.57 -10.83 5.23
CA ARG A 51 0.16 -9.43 5.22
C ARG A 51 -1.34 -9.24 5.48
N LEU A 52 -2.16 -10.18 4.98
CA LEU A 52 -3.61 -10.24 5.19
C LEU A 52 -3.93 -11.47 6.04
N ILE A 53 -4.45 -11.25 7.24
CA ILE A 53 -4.93 -12.31 8.13
C ILE A 53 -6.45 -12.25 8.18
N ILE A 54 -7.12 -13.38 7.98
CA ILE A 54 -8.57 -13.52 8.14
C ILE A 54 -8.79 -14.50 9.30
N MET A 55 -9.55 -14.08 10.30
CA MET A 55 -9.83 -14.86 11.50
C MET A 55 -11.30 -14.73 11.92
N ASP A 56 -11.76 -15.68 12.72
CA ASP A 56 -13.12 -15.65 13.26
C ASP A 56 -13.22 -14.78 14.51
N GLN A 57 -14.38 -14.12 14.67
CA GLN A 57 -14.76 -13.39 15.86
C GLN A 57 -14.59 -14.25 17.13
N GLY A 58 -14.01 -13.66 18.17
CA GLY A 58 -13.68 -14.33 19.43
C GLY A 58 -12.39 -15.16 19.39
N GLY A 59 -11.73 -15.28 18.23
CA GLY A 59 -10.41 -15.88 18.12
C GLY A 59 -9.31 -15.07 18.82
N THR A 60 -8.11 -15.62 18.88
CA THR A 60 -6.93 -14.91 19.41
C THR A 60 -6.09 -14.38 18.24
N TYR A 61 -5.85 -13.07 18.21
CA TYR A 61 -4.87 -12.48 17.33
C TYR A 61 -3.52 -12.39 18.03
N THR A 62 -2.48 -12.95 17.40
CA THR A 62 -1.08 -12.78 17.82
C THR A 62 -0.32 -12.21 16.65
N ASP A 63 0.36 -11.08 16.85
CA ASP A 63 1.18 -10.46 15.81
C ASP A 63 2.37 -11.38 15.46
N PRO A 64 2.51 -11.82 14.19
CA PRO A 64 3.65 -12.63 13.75
C PRO A 64 5.00 -11.93 13.84
N GLY A 65 5.03 -10.62 14.08
CA GLY A 65 6.23 -9.85 14.35
C GLY A 65 6.70 -9.00 13.18
N VAL A 66 7.67 -8.14 13.47
CA VAL A 66 8.24 -7.15 12.57
C VAL A 66 9.73 -7.03 12.82
N GLU A 67 10.51 -7.00 11.75
CA GLU A 67 11.93 -6.69 11.77
C GLU A 67 12.12 -5.23 11.37
N ALA A 68 12.72 -4.43 12.25
CA ALA A 68 13.08 -3.05 11.98
C ALA A 68 14.59 -2.85 12.14
N LYS A 69 15.25 -2.32 11.10
CA LYS A 69 16.70 -2.08 11.09
C LYS A 69 17.02 -0.62 10.82
N LEU A 70 18.12 -0.14 11.39
CA LEU A 70 18.77 1.10 11.01
C LEU A 70 20.28 0.83 10.91
N ASN A 71 20.87 1.09 9.74
CA ASN A 71 22.28 0.78 9.48
C ASN A 71 22.65 -0.68 9.82
N GLY A 72 21.77 -1.62 9.50
CA GLY A 72 21.95 -3.06 9.76
C GLY A 72 21.76 -3.51 11.21
N GLN A 73 21.47 -2.61 12.15
CA GLN A 73 21.21 -2.92 13.56
C GLN A 73 19.72 -2.89 13.87
N ASP A 74 19.27 -3.73 14.79
CA ASP A 74 17.88 -3.72 15.27
C ASP A 74 17.53 -2.38 15.92
N VAL A 75 16.35 -1.87 15.61
CA VAL A 75 15.82 -0.64 16.18
C VAL A 75 14.39 -0.87 16.67
N GLN A 76 13.97 -0.07 17.65
CA GLN A 76 12.58 -0.06 18.08
C GLN A 76 11.68 0.49 16.97
N TYR A 77 10.49 -0.09 16.84
CA TYR A 77 9.41 0.43 16.00
C TYR A 77 8.18 0.71 16.86
N THR A 78 7.26 1.47 16.30
CA THR A 78 5.95 1.76 16.88
C THR A 78 4.87 1.10 16.03
N THR A 79 3.80 0.64 16.68
CA THR A 79 2.61 0.12 15.99
C THR A 79 1.44 1.06 16.23
N THR A 80 0.79 1.51 15.16
CA THR A 80 -0.50 2.20 15.24
C THR A 80 -1.61 1.28 14.77
N GLY A 81 -2.77 1.38 15.42
CA GLY A 81 -3.89 0.46 15.23
C GLY A 81 -3.92 -0.64 16.29
N THR A 82 -5.09 -1.20 16.51
CA THR A 82 -5.32 -2.32 17.44
C THR A 82 -6.37 -3.24 16.83
N VAL A 83 -6.18 -4.54 16.95
CA VAL A 83 -7.20 -5.53 16.57
C VAL A 83 -8.10 -5.77 17.77
N ASP A 84 -9.42 -5.66 17.59
CA ASP A 84 -10.41 -6.14 18.55
C ASP A 84 -11.03 -7.44 18.02
N PRO A 85 -10.60 -8.62 18.50
CA PRO A 85 -11.13 -9.89 18.01
C PRO A 85 -12.61 -10.11 18.35
N ALA A 86 -13.19 -9.34 19.29
CA ALA A 86 -14.58 -9.48 19.67
C ALA A 86 -15.54 -8.79 18.70
N THR A 87 -15.05 -7.90 17.84
CA THR A 87 -15.87 -7.07 16.96
C THR A 87 -15.56 -7.41 15.49
N PRO A 88 -16.56 -7.79 14.67
CA PRO A 88 -16.34 -7.98 13.24
C PRO A 88 -15.91 -6.68 12.57
N GLY A 89 -14.88 -6.77 11.72
CA GLY A 89 -14.30 -5.58 11.11
C GLY A 89 -12.99 -5.84 10.39
N ILE A 90 -12.42 -4.76 9.84
CA ILE A 90 -11.13 -4.75 9.16
C ILE A 90 -10.24 -3.79 9.93
N TYR A 91 -9.10 -4.31 10.39
CA TYR A 91 -8.17 -3.62 11.26
C TYR A 91 -6.83 -3.50 10.56
N ASP A 92 -6.42 -2.26 10.27
CA ASP A 92 -5.09 -1.96 9.75
C ASP A 92 -4.13 -1.69 10.92
N LEU A 93 -3.00 -2.39 10.89
CA LEU A 93 -1.84 -2.15 11.75
C LEU A 93 -0.73 -1.56 10.89
N VAL A 94 -0.15 -0.45 11.34
CA VAL A 94 1.00 0.19 10.68
C VAL A 94 2.17 0.20 11.63
N TYR A 95 3.30 -0.31 11.18
CA TYR A 95 4.55 -0.42 11.92
C TYR A 95 5.52 0.61 11.37
N SER A 96 6.06 1.48 12.22
CA SER A 96 6.93 2.58 11.80
C SER A 96 8.19 2.67 12.65
N ALA A 97 9.33 2.84 12.00
CA ALA A 97 10.61 3.18 12.63
C ALA A 97 11.15 4.47 12.02
N SER A 98 11.83 5.27 12.85
CA SER A 98 12.41 6.56 12.46
C SER A 98 13.90 6.61 12.77
N SER A 99 14.69 7.21 11.87
CA SER A 99 16.09 7.51 12.13
C SER A 99 16.25 8.79 12.94
N PRO A 100 17.42 9.00 13.61
CA PRO A 100 17.73 10.26 14.31
C PRO A 100 17.68 11.50 13.41
N ASP A 101 17.80 11.30 12.09
CA ASP A 101 17.76 12.35 11.07
C ASP A 101 16.34 12.71 10.62
N GLY A 102 15.32 12.06 11.18
CA GLY A 102 13.91 12.35 10.91
C GLY A 102 13.31 11.61 9.71
N TYR A 103 14.03 10.63 9.14
CA TYR A 103 13.49 9.78 8.09
C TYR A 103 12.73 8.60 8.68
N SER A 104 11.61 8.21 8.08
CA SER A 104 10.82 7.08 8.54
C SER A 104 10.63 6.04 7.43
N ALA A 105 10.42 4.79 7.85
CA ALA A 105 9.97 3.70 7.01
C ALA A 105 8.81 3.02 7.72
N SER A 106 7.88 2.48 6.93
CA SER A 106 6.72 1.79 7.47
C SER A 106 6.38 0.57 6.64
N ASP A 107 5.77 -0.40 7.31
CA ASP A 107 5.11 -1.54 6.71
C ASP A 107 3.78 -1.75 7.45
N TRP A 108 2.88 -2.56 6.90
CA TRP A 108 1.52 -2.70 7.43
C TRP A 108 1.03 -4.15 7.39
N ARG A 109 0.05 -4.45 8.25
CA ARG A 109 -0.73 -5.71 8.24
C ARG A 109 -2.23 -5.41 8.36
N THR A 110 -3.04 -6.18 7.65
CA THR A 110 -4.50 -6.10 7.71
C THR A 110 -5.05 -7.35 8.37
N VAL A 111 -5.89 -7.18 9.39
CA VAL A 111 -6.58 -8.28 10.06
C VAL A 111 -8.09 -8.11 9.85
N VAL A 112 -8.71 -9.12 9.25
CA VAL A 112 -10.15 -9.20 9.08
C VAL A 112 -10.71 -10.11 10.16
N VAL A 113 -11.62 -9.59 10.98
CA VAL A 113 -12.39 -10.35 11.96
C VAL A 113 -13.76 -10.64 11.36
N MET A 114 -14.02 -11.92 11.05
CA MET A 114 -15.25 -12.39 10.42
C MET A 114 -16.30 -12.68 11.51
N SER A 115 -17.50 -12.13 11.34
CA SER A 115 -18.64 -12.37 12.24
C SER A 115 -18.91 -13.87 12.40
N SER A 116 -19.27 -14.28 13.62
CA SER A 116 -19.76 -15.65 13.89
C SER A 116 -21.23 -15.86 13.47
N GLY A 117 -21.87 -14.86 12.87
CA GLY A 117 -23.24 -14.95 12.38
C GLY A 117 -23.41 -15.97 11.25
N THR A 118 -24.58 -16.62 11.20
CA THR A 118 -24.90 -17.65 10.19
C THR A 118 -24.86 -17.10 8.76
N GLN A 119 -25.06 -15.79 8.57
CA GLN A 119 -25.01 -15.14 7.27
C GLN A 119 -23.67 -15.37 6.57
N ILE A 120 -22.55 -15.36 7.30
CA ILE A 120 -21.22 -15.50 6.71
C ILE A 120 -21.02 -16.90 6.10
N GLU A 121 -21.67 -17.92 6.67
CA GLU A 121 -21.67 -19.28 6.14
C GLU A 121 -22.54 -19.39 4.90
N THR A 122 -23.77 -18.85 4.98
CA THR A 122 -24.81 -19.10 3.99
C THR A 122 -24.78 -18.15 2.80
N ASN A 123 -24.27 -16.93 2.97
CA ASN A 123 -24.19 -15.97 1.88
C ASN A 123 -23.26 -16.50 0.79
N ASP A 124 -23.71 -16.39 -0.45
CA ASP A 124 -22.88 -16.63 -1.63
C ASP A 124 -23.03 -15.47 -2.61
N PHE A 125 -22.01 -14.60 -2.61
CA PHE A 125 -21.95 -13.44 -3.49
C PHE A 125 -21.25 -13.76 -4.82
N SER A 126 -20.92 -15.02 -5.09
CA SER A 126 -20.30 -15.44 -6.35
C SER A 126 -21.16 -15.09 -7.56
N GLY A 127 -20.48 -14.94 -8.70
CA GLY A 127 -21.10 -14.69 -9.98
C GLY A 127 -20.38 -13.60 -10.77
N THR A 128 -20.90 -13.35 -11.96
CA THR A 128 -20.39 -12.32 -12.85
C THR A 128 -21.20 -11.06 -12.67
N TYR A 129 -20.51 -9.95 -12.49
CA TYR A 129 -21.09 -8.62 -12.40
C TYR A 129 -20.51 -7.74 -13.50
N LYS A 130 -21.27 -6.74 -13.96
CA LYS A 130 -20.77 -5.72 -14.88
C LYS A 130 -20.95 -4.33 -14.28
N ARG A 131 -19.95 -3.48 -14.50
CA ARG A 131 -20.01 -2.08 -14.08
C ARG A 131 -21.15 -1.36 -14.84
N HIS A 132 -22.09 -0.77 -14.10
CA HIS A 132 -23.25 -0.04 -14.63
C HIS A 132 -22.94 1.46 -14.73
N ASN A 133 -22.43 1.92 -15.88
CA ASN A 133 -22.47 3.29 -16.44
C ASN A 133 -21.53 3.40 -17.67
N PRO A 134 -21.95 4.09 -18.75
CA PRO A 134 -22.58 3.48 -19.91
C PRO A 134 -21.59 2.65 -20.76
N ASP A 135 -21.96 1.40 -21.03
CA ASP A 135 -21.55 0.60 -22.21
C ASP A 135 -20.13 0.02 -22.35
N ASN A 136 -19.28 0.01 -21.32
CA ASN A 136 -17.96 -0.65 -21.45
C ASN A 136 -17.44 -1.39 -20.21
N GLY A 137 -18.30 -1.66 -19.21
CA GLY A 137 -17.93 -2.44 -18.04
C GLY A 137 -17.55 -3.87 -18.41
N VAL A 138 -16.26 -4.21 -18.31
CA VAL A 138 -15.81 -5.60 -18.40
C VAL A 138 -16.27 -6.36 -17.17
N ALA A 139 -16.49 -7.67 -17.32
CA ALA A 139 -16.90 -8.55 -16.25
C ALA A 139 -15.96 -8.42 -15.04
N SER A 140 -16.57 -8.25 -13.87
CA SER A 140 -15.98 -8.47 -12.55
C SER A 140 -16.54 -9.80 -12.05
N THR A 141 -15.66 -10.77 -11.76
CA THR A 141 -16.08 -12.14 -11.45
C THR A 141 -15.73 -12.48 -10.02
N TRP A 142 -16.74 -12.75 -9.21
CA TRP A 142 -16.61 -13.16 -7.83
C TRP A 142 -16.65 -14.68 -7.74
N THR A 143 -15.63 -15.28 -7.13
CA THR A 143 -15.52 -16.72 -6.86
C THR A 143 -15.34 -16.94 -5.37
N LYS A 144 -16.30 -17.58 -4.70
CA LYS A 144 -16.16 -17.94 -3.28
C LYS A 144 -15.03 -18.97 -3.11
N THR A 145 -14.07 -18.65 -2.25
CA THR A 145 -12.91 -19.50 -1.93
C THR A 145 -12.95 -20.02 -0.50
N GLY A 146 -13.78 -19.43 0.36
CA GLY A 146 -13.97 -19.85 1.74
C GLY A 146 -15.17 -19.19 2.41
N ARG A 147 -15.29 -19.40 3.71
CA ARG A 147 -16.30 -18.78 4.58
C ARG A 147 -16.23 -17.25 4.48
N GLY A 148 -17.19 -16.64 3.80
CA GLY A 148 -17.19 -15.20 3.52
C GLY A 148 -15.98 -14.67 2.75
N VAL A 149 -15.16 -15.52 2.11
CA VAL A 149 -13.96 -15.09 1.35
C VAL A 149 -14.16 -15.36 -0.14
N TYR A 150 -13.81 -14.38 -0.96
CA TYR A 150 -13.97 -14.41 -2.40
C TYR A 150 -12.69 -13.94 -3.09
N ASN A 151 -12.36 -14.58 -4.21
CA ASN A 151 -11.49 -13.97 -5.21
C ASN A 151 -12.36 -13.15 -6.16
N VAL A 152 -11.98 -11.90 -6.38
CA VAL A 152 -12.63 -11.00 -7.34
C VAL A 152 -11.65 -10.66 -8.45
N ASP A 153 -11.92 -11.16 -9.65
CA ASP A 153 -11.21 -10.74 -10.86
C ASP A 153 -11.79 -9.42 -11.37
N ASN A 154 -10.92 -8.53 -11.80
CA ASN A 154 -11.25 -7.21 -12.35
C ASN A 154 -12.16 -6.39 -11.44
N PRO A 155 -11.73 -6.08 -10.19
CA PRO A 155 -12.56 -5.37 -9.23
C PRO A 155 -12.96 -3.96 -9.70
N GLY A 156 -12.24 -3.39 -10.68
CA GLY A 156 -12.54 -2.10 -11.30
C GLY A 156 -13.56 -2.16 -12.43
N GLY A 157 -13.88 -3.34 -12.96
CA GLY A 157 -14.74 -3.52 -14.14
C GLY A 157 -14.19 -2.84 -15.40
N ALA A 158 -12.86 -2.83 -15.57
CA ALA A 158 -12.16 -2.15 -16.65
C ALA A 158 -11.51 -3.15 -17.62
N ALA A 159 -11.33 -2.76 -18.89
CA ALA A 159 -10.74 -3.64 -19.90
C ALA A 159 -9.31 -4.07 -19.57
N VAL A 160 -8.52 -3.19 -18.96
CA VAL A 160 -7.15 -3.47 -18.54
C VAL A 160 -7.05 -4.19 -17.19
N GLY A 161 -8.18 -4.37 -16.48
CA GLY A 161 -8.20 -4.97 -15.14
C GLY A 161 -8.42 -6.48 -15.14
N ALA A 162 -8.60 -7.11 -16.30
CA ALA A 162 -8.73 -8.58 -16.39
C ALA A 162 -7.44 -9.26 -15.91
N GLY A 163 -7.58 -10.25 -15.02
CA GLY A 163 -6.47 -10.93 -14.37
C GLY A 163 -5.94 -10.22 -13.12
N PHE A 164 -6.44 -9.02 -12.79
CA PHE A 164 -6.18 -8.39 -11.49
C PHE A 164 -7.12 -9.01 -10.45
N VAL A 165 -6.65 -10.08 -9.81
CA VAL A 165 -7.43 -10.84 -8.82
C VAL A 165 -7.11 -10.36 -7.42
N VAL A 166 -8.14 -9.97 -6.66
CA VAL A 166 -8.03 -9.51 -5.27
C VAL A 166 -8.88 -10.37 -4.35
N VAL A 167 -8.52 -10.40 -3.06
CA VAL A 167 -9.36 -11.00 -2.03
C VAL A 167 -10.44 -9.98 -1.61
N ALA A 168 -11.70 -10.36 -1.71
CA ALA A 168 -12.82 -9.66 -1.09
C ALA A 168 -13.42 -10.52 0.03
N VAL A 169 -14.00 -9.86 1.02
CA VAL A 169 -14.63 -10.51 2.18
C VAL A 169 -16.07 -10.05 2.33
N ASN A 170 -16.94 -10.96 2.75
CA ASN A 170 -18.21 -10.66 3.39
C ASN A 170 -18.02 -10.92 4.90
N TYR A 171 -17.77 -9.88 5.68
CA TYR A 171 -17.29 -10.02 7.07
C TYR A 171 -18.38 -9.89 8.14
N GLU A 172 -19.53 -9.29 7.83
CA GLU A 172 -20.66 -9.17 8.76
C GLU A 172 -21.96 -8.94 7.98
N GLY A 173 -23.01 -9.75 8.22
CA GLY A 173 -24.27 -9.61 7.49
C GLY A 173 -24.04 -9.61 5.98
N ASP A 174 -24.40 -8.53 5.29
CA ASP A 174 -24.14 -8.33 3.86
C ASP A 174 -22.99 -7.34 3.58
N LYS A 175 -22.25 -6.91 4.61
CA LYS A 175 -21.11 -6.01 4.44
C LYS A 175 -20.01 -6.71 3.65
N ILE A 176 -19.53 -6.04 2.61
CA ILE A 176 -18.41 -6.49 1.78
C ILE A 176 -17.24 -5.52 1.89
N ALA A 177 -16.04 -5.98 1.59
CA ALA A 177 -14.86 -5.14 1.40
C ALA A 177 -13.77 -5.87 0.60
N ILE A 178 -12.89 -5.10 -0.03
CA ILE A 178 -11.53 -5.51 -0.40
C ILE A 178 -10.64 -4.98 0.74
N PRO A 179 -10.17 -5.84 1.66
CA PRO A 179 -9.24 -5.43 2.70
C PRO A 179 -7.96 -4.86 2.07
N HIS A 180 -7.30 -3.95 2.78
CA HIS A 180 -6.00 -3.43 2.35
C HIS A 180 -5.02 -4.59 2.14
N GLN A 181 -4.61 -4.78 0.89
CA GLN A 181 -3.82 -5.91 0.42
C GLN A 181 -2.86 -5.53 -0.69
N GLN A 182 -1.96 -6.45 -1.00
CA GLN A 182 -1.18 -6.41 -2.23
C GLN A 182 -1.65 -7.52 -3.15
N ALA A 183 -1.82 -7.19 -4.42
CA ALA A 183 -2.17 -8.15 -5.46
C ALA A 183 -1.41 -7.82 -6.74
N PHE A 184 -1.08 -8.86 -7.53
CA PHE A 184 -0.44 -8.65 -8.83
C PHE A 184 -1.44 -8.07 -9.81
N ASP A 185 -1.10 -6.91 -10.38
CA ASP A 185 -1.89 -6.20 -11.37
C ASP A 185 -1.22 -6.33 -12.74
N PRO A 186 -1.81 -7.08 -13.68
CA PRO A 186 -1.25 -7.28 -15.01
C PRO A 186 -1.07 -5.99 -15.80
N SER A 187 -1.87 -4.94 -15.52
CA SER A 187 -1.81 -3.68 -16.26
C SER A 187 -0.52 -2.89 -16.00
N ILE A 188 0.11 -3.11 -14.85
CA ILE A 188 1.40 -2.52 -14.46
C ILE A 188 2.52 -3.57 -14.36
N ASN A 189 2.23 -4.84 -14.64
CA ASN A 189 3.15 -5.97 -14.51
C ASN A 189 3.88 -5.99 -13.15
N GLY A 190 3.13 -5.81 -12.06
CA GLY A 190 3.72 -5.67 -10.73
C GLY A 190 2.70 -5.77 -9.61
N LEU A 191 3.18 -5.66 -8.37
CA LEU A 191 2.31 -5.58 -7.19
C LEU A 191 1.66 -4.21 -7.11
N ASN A 192 0.34 -4.21 -6.94
CA ASN A 192 -0.45 -3.03 -6.63
C ASN A 192 -1.00 -3.16 -5.21
N THR A 193 -1.00 -2.06 -4.46
CA THR A 193 -1.65 -1.98 -3.15
C THR A 193 -3.08 -1.53 -3.36
N ILE A 194 -4.04 -2.29 -2.84
CA ILE A 194 -5.47 -2.06 -3.09
C ILE A 194 -6.30 -2.23 -1.81
N SER A 195 -7.29 -1.36 -1.66
CA SER A 195 -8.43 -1.53 -0.75
C SER A 195 -9.70 -0.97 -1.38
N SER A 196 -10.85 -1.24 -0.78
CA SER A 196 -12.11 -0.56 -1.10
C SER A 196 -12.54 0.41 0.01
N ASN A 197 -13.50 1.27 -0.35
CA ASN A 197 -14.34 2.01 0.59
C ASN A 197 -15.73 2.26 -0.02
N SER A 198 -16.63 2.86 0.76
CA SER A 198 -17.99 3.21 0.33
C SER A 198 -18.78 1.98 -0.17
N GLU A 199 -18.57 0.84 0.49
CA GLU A 199 -19.10 -0.45 0.06
C GLU A 199 -20.58 -0.63 0.38
N GLN A 200 -21.29 -1.22 -0.56
CA GLN A 200 -22.66 -1.66 -0.35
C GLN A 200 -22.93 -2.90 -1.20
N TYR A 201 -23.55 -3.92 -0.60
CA TYR A 201 -24.08 -5.07 -1.33
C TYR A 201 -25.60 -5.11 -1.16
N ASN A 202 -26.33 -5.08 -2.27
CA ASN A 202 -27.78 -5.06 -2.30
C ASN A 202 -28.31 -6.40 -2.83
N LYS A 203 -28.76 -7.26 -1.91
CA LYS A 203 -29.35 -8.57 -2.24
C LYS A 203 -30.88 -8.56 -2.41
N GLY A 204 -31.55 -7.50 -1.96
CA GLY A 204 -33.00 -7.47 -1.77
C GLY A 204 -33.81 -7.23 -3.06
N ASP A 205 -33.45 -6.22 -3.85
CA ASP A 205 -34.18 -5.88 -5.08
C ASP A 205 -33.40 -6.32 -6.31
N ALA A 206 -34.03 -7.11 -7.18
CA ALA A 206 -33.44 -7.46 -8.46
C ALA A 206 -33.34 -6.20 -9.36
N PRO A 207 -32.21 -5.96 -10.03
CA PRO A 207 -31.04 -6.84 -10.07
C PRO A 207 -30.11 -6.67 -8.87
N ILE A 208 -29.60 -7.80 -8.35
CA ILE A 208 -28.56 -7.82 -7.32
C ILE A 208 -27.40 -6.95 -7.79
N ASN A 209 -26.94 -6.07 -6.92
CA ASN A 209 -25.86 -5.15 -7.24
C ASN A 209 -24.95 -4.91 -6.05
N TYR A 210 -23.75 -4.44 -6.34
CA TYR A 210 -22.86 -3.92 -5.32
C TYR A 210 -22.19 -2.64 -5.80
N GLN A 211 -21.63 -1.89 -4.87
CA GLN A 211 -20.80 -0.75 -5.18
C GLN A 211 -19.55 -0.72 -4.30
N TRP A 212 -18.48 -0.13 -4.83
CA TRP A 212 -17.31 0.27 -4.05
C TRP A 212 -16.54 1.37 -4.80
N ALA A 213 -15.76 2.14 -4.06
CA ALA A 213 -14.66 2.91 -4.60
C ALA A 213 -13.35 2.18 -4.30
N LEU A 214 -12.43 2.15 -5.26
CA LEU A 214 -11.13 1.51 -5.09
C LEU A 214 -10.07 2.54 -4.73
N THR A 215 -9.22 2.18 -3.78
CA THR A 215 -7.97 2.88 -3.51
C THR A 215 -6.84 2.01 -4.02
N ALA A 216 -6.40 2.25 -5.27
CA ALA A 216 -5.28 1.57 -5.90
C ALA A 216 -4.63 2.45 -6.96
N GLY A 217 -3.34 2.23 -7.21
CA GLY A 217 -2.62 2.93 -8.28
C GLY A 217 -3.27 2.64 -9.63
N GLY A 218 -3.61 3.69 -10.39
CA GLY A 218 -4.23 3.56 -11.73
C GLY A 218 -5.75 3.39 -11.76
N TYR A 219 -6.42 3.12 -10.62
CA TYR A 219 -7.88 2.93 -10.59
C TYR A 219 -8.65 4.18 -10.20
N GLY A 220 -8.09 5.12 -9.44
CA GLY A 220 -8.80 6.31 -8.98
C GLY A 220 -9.99 6.01 -8.05
N THR A 221 -10.45 7.04 -7.33
CA THR A 221 -11.37 6.90 -6.18
C THR A 221 -12.85 6.98 -6.54
N GLN A 222 -13.20 6.90 -7.82
CA GLN A 222 -14.61 6.98 -8.25
C GLN A 222 -15.41 5.78 -7.70
N LEU A 223 -16.60 6.07 -7.16
CA LEU A 223 -17.59 5.06 -6.81
C LEU A 223 -18.05 4.31 -8.07
N ARG A 224 -18.01 2.99 -8.01
CA ARG A 224 -18.38 2.09 -9.11
C ARG A 224 -19.56 1.25 -8.69
N PHE A 225 -20.55 1.16 -9.57
CA PHE A 225 -21.75 0.35 -9.38
C PHE A 225 -21.65 -0.87 -10.28
N PHE A 226 -21.97 -2.05 -9.76
CA PHE A 226 -21.88 -3.33 -10.45
C PHE A 226 -23.19 -4.08 -10.34
N VAL A 227 -23.70 -4.57 -11.47
CA VAL A 227 -24.97 -5.29 -11.55
C VAL A 227 -24.69 -6.74 -11.92
N LYS A 228 -25.24 -7.68 -11.13
CA LYS A 228 -25.11 -9.12 -11.38
C LYS A 228 -25.74 -9.49 -12.72
N GLN A 229 -25.09 -10.39 -13.46
CA GLN A 229 -25.53 -10.86 -14.78
C GLN A 229 -26.28 -12.19 -14.69
#